data_AF-A0A1Q3B4S5-F1
#
_entry.id   AF-A0A1Q3B4S5-F1
#
_cell.length_a   1.000
_cell.length_b   1.000
_cell.length_c   1.000
_cell.angle_alpha   90.00
_cell.angle_beta   90.00
_cell.angle_gamma   90.00
#
_symmetry.space_group_name_H-M   'P 1'
#
loop_
_entity.id
_entity.type
_entity.pdbx_description
1 polymer ?
#
loop_
_entity_poly.entity_id
_entity_poly.type
_entity_poly.pdbx_seq_one_letter_code
_entity_poly.pdbx_strand_id
1 'polypeptide(L)'
;MTNIKNWKFITLDIFGKNYLSWILDVKLHLSAKKLRHTIEEENIASNEERVTALIFLRHHIDDGLKYEYRTVENPLELWQNLNDRFEHLKVVVLPKALNDWSQLRLK
;
A
#
# COMPACT_ATOMS: atom_id res chain seq x y z
N MET A 1 15.77 3.65 28.63
CA MET A 1 15.18 2.72 27.64
C MET A 1 14.17 3.52 26.84
N THR A 2 14.47 3.83 25.59
CA THR A 2 13.56 4.57 24.71
C THR A 2 12.37 3.68 24.40
N ASN A 3 11.18 4.13 24.81
CA ASN A 3 9.92 3.49 24.50
C ASN A 3 9.75 3.60 22.98
N ILE A 4 10.06 2.52 22.25
CA ILE A 4 9.86 2.47 20.80
C ILE A 4 8.36 2.63 20.61
N LYS A 5 7.95 3.84 20.25
CA LYS A 5 6.57 4.19 19.93
C LYS A 5 6.15 3.18 18.88
N ASN A 6 5.24 2.26 19.21
CA ASN A 6 4.71 1.28 18.26
C ASN A 6 4.30 2.04 17.00
N TRP A 7 5.09 1.91 15.93
CA TRP A 7 4.84 2.63 14.69
C TRP A 7 3.61 1.96 14.08
N LYS A 8 2.44 2.54 14.32
CA LYS A 8 1.19 2.05 13.77
C LYS A 8 1.32 2.06 12.26
N PHE A 9 1.19 0.90 11.64
CA PHE A 9 1.16 0.77 10.19
C PHE A 9 0.01 1.64 9.66
N ILE A 10 0.27 2.40 8.60
CA ILE A 10 -0.69 3.36 8.07
C ILE A 10 -1.83 2.60 7.39
N THR A 11 -3.08 2.94 7.71
CA THR A 11 -4.26 2.42 7.00
C THR A 11 -4.53 3.26 5.76
N LEU A 12 -4.71 2.65 4.58
CA LEU A 12 -5.05 3.37 3.36
C LEU A 12 -6.41 4.06 3.51
N ASP A 13 -6.43 5.38 3.35
CA ASP A 13 -7.64 6.19 3.38
C ASP A 13 -8.54 5.87 2.18
N ILE A 14 -9.86 5.97 2.35
CA ILE A 14 -10.85 5.69 1.28
C ILE A 14 -10.66 6.57 0.04
N PHE A 15 -10.11 7.78 0.20
CA PHE A 15 -9.79 8.69 -0.91
C PHE A 15 -8.33 8.59 -1.37
N GLY A 16 -7.53 7.69 -0.79
CA GLY A 16 -6.15 7.46 -1.18
C GLY A 16 -5.18 8.60 -0.84
N LYS A 17 -5.54 9.52 0.06
CA LYS A 17 -4.69 10.69 0.40
C LYS A 17 -3.28 10.32 0.85
N ASN A 18 -3.14 9.15 1.48
CA ASN A 18 -1.88 8.58 1.96
C ASN A 18 -1.36 7.42 1.11
N TYR A 19 -1.88 7.23 -0.11
CA TYR A 19 -1.59 6.09 -0.98
C TYR A 19 -0.08 5.90 -1.26
N LEU A 20 0.68 6.97 -1.50
CA LEU A 20 2.12 6.88 -1.75
C LEU A 20 2.89 6.33 -0.55
N SER A 21 2.58 6.80 0.67
CA SER A 21 3.19 6.29 1.90
C SER A 21 2.76 4.85 2.15
N TRP A 22 1.49 4.54 1.93
CA TRP A 22 0.93 3.21 2.12
C TRP A 22 1.58 2.16 1.21
N ILE A 23 1.77 2.46 -0.09
CA ILE A 23 2.48 1.56 -1.02
C ILE A 23 3.87 1.24 -0.50
N LEU A 24 4.61 2.27 -0.07
CA LEU A 24 5.98 2.10 0.38
C LEU A 24 6.02 1.16 1.60
N ASP A 25 5.15 1.42 2.59
CA ASP A 25 5.06 0.62 3.81
C ASP A 25 4.65 -0.83 3.51
N VAL A 26 3.69 -1.06 2.61
CA VAL A 26 3.26 -2.41 2.21
C VAL A 26 4.40 -3.16 1.54
N LYS A 27 5.08 -2.55 0.57
CA LYS A 27 6.21 -3.18 -0.13
C LYS A 27 7.34 -3.53 0.82
N LEU A 28 7.68 -2.63 1.75
CA LEU A 28 8.72 -2.87 2.75
C LEU A 28 8.32 -3.99 3.72
N HIS A 29 7.08 -3.99 4.21
CA HIS A 29 6.58 -5.02 5.11
C HIS A 29 6.59 -6.41 4.47
N LEU A 30 6.04 -6.53 3.26
CA LEU A 30 6.03 -7.80 2.54
C LEU A 30 7.46 -8.26 2.19
N SER A 31 8.36 -7.34 1.84
CA SER A 31 9.78 -7.68 1.63
C SER A 31 10.44 -8.24 2.90
N ALA A 32 10.24 -7.59 4.04
CA ALA A 32 10.76 -8.06 5.32
C ALA A 32 10.21 -9.43 5.72
N LYS A 33 8.99 -9.76 5.28
CA LYS A 33 8.35 -11.05 5.48
C LYS A 33 8.66 -12.08 4.38
N LYS A 34 9.43 -11.72 3.35
CA LYS A 34 9.66 -12.55 2.15
C LYS A 34 8.38 -12.93 1.42
N LEU A 35 7.39 -12.04 1.44
CA LEU A 35 6.07 -12.21 0.80
C LEU A 35 5.85 -11.23 -0.37
N ARG A 36 6.88 -10.49 -0.78
CA ARG A 36 6.73 -9.47 -1.84
C ARG A 36 6.26 -10.06 -3.17
N HIS A 37 6.68 -11.29 -3.49
CA HIS A 37 6.27 -12.00 -4.70
C HIS A 37 4.77 -12.27 -4.77
N THR A 38 4.05 -12.25 -3.64
CA THR A 38 2.58 -12.47 -3.61
C THR A 38 1.77 -11.36 -4.28
N ILE A 39 2.39 -10.19 -4.51
CA ILE A 39 1.80 -9.03 -5.18
C ILE A 39 2.54 -8.70 -6.49
N GLU A 40 3.33 -9.63 -7.01
CA GLU A 40 4.05 -9.53 -8.28
C GLU A 40 3.53 -10.62 -9.25
N GLU A 41 3.61 -10.38 -10.56
CA GLU A 41 2.94 -11.19 -11.59
C GLU A 41 3.44 -12.64 -11.71
N GLU A 42 4.62 -12.95 -11.17
CA GLU A 42 5.25 -14.27 -11.32
C GLU A 42 4.53 -15.40 -10.55
N ASN A 43 3.56 -15.07 -9.67
CA ASN A 43 2.58 -15.96 -9.04
C ASN A 43 3.08 -17.38 -8.65
N ILE A 44 4.30 -17.48 -8.13
CA ILE A 44 4.89 -18.73 -7.60
C ILE A 44 4.57 -18.91 -6.10
N ALA A 45 3.69 -18.06 -5.55
CA ALA A 45 3.36 -18.05 -4.13
C ALA A 45 2.49 -19.25 -3.74
N SER A 46 2.79 -19.85 -2.59
CA SER A 46 1.94 -20.86 -1.96
C SER A 46 0.59 -20.26 -1.53
N ASN A 47 -0.41 -21.11 -1.34
CA ASN A 47 -1.72 -20.65 -0.85
C ASN A 47 -1.63 -19.97 0.53
N GLU A 48 -0.76 -20.46 1.42
CA GLU A 48 -0.56 -19.86 2.75
C GLU A 48 0.02 -18.45 2.66
N GLU A 49 1.01 -18.25 1.79
CA GLU A 49 1.59 -16.92 1.53
C GLU A 49 0.55 -15.97 0.94
N ARG A 50 -0.27 -16.44 0.01
CA ARG A 50 -1.34 -15.65 -0.62
C ARG A 50 -2.39 -15.21 0.41
N VAL A 51 -2.85 -16.14 1.26
CA VAL A 51 -3.80 -15.85 2.34
C VAL A 51 -3.19 -14.87 3.35
N THR A 52 -1.93 -15.07 3.73
CA THR A 52 -1.22 -14.19 4.67
C THR A 52 -1.12 -12.76 4.13
N ALA A 53 -0.72 -12.60 2.87
CA ALA A 53 -0.65 -11.30 2.21
C ALA A 53 -2.03 -10.64 2.06
N LEU A 54 -3.07 -11.41 1.71
CA LEU A 54 -4.42 -10.89 1.57
C LEU A 54 -4.99 -10.38 2.90
N ILE A 55 -4.82 -11.15 3.99
CA ILE A 55 -5.23 -10.73 5.34
C ILE A 55 -4.52 -9.43 5.71
N PHE A 56 -3.21 -9.36 5.45
CA PHE A 56 -2.43 -8.17 5.73
C PHE A 56 -2.94 -6.94 4.97
N LEU A 57 -3.14 -7.05 3.65
CA LEU A 57 -3.68 -5.95 2.82
C LEU A 57 -5.06 -5.51 3.34
N ARG A 58 -5.97 -6.46 3.57
CA ARG A 58 -7.32 -6.17 4.08
C ARG A 58 -7.29 -5.51 5.46
N HIS A 59 -6.35 -5.85 6.33
CA HIS A 59 -6.25 -5.22 7.65
C HIS A 59 -5.84 -3.75 7.59
N HIS A 60 -5.13 -3.35 6.54
CA HIS A 60 -4.52 -2.02 6.42
C HIS A 60 -5.14 -1.14 5.33
N ILE A 61 -6.38 -1.41 4.93
CA ILE A 61 -7.19 -0.50 4.09
C ILE A 61 -8.44 -0.06 4.84
N ASP A 62 -9.04 1.06 4.43
CA ASP A 62 -10.29 1.57 4.98
C ASP A 62 -11.45 0.56 4.85
N ASP A 63 -12.39 0.57 5.80
CA ASP A 63 -13.52 -0.35 5.83
C ASP A 63 -14.43 -0.24 4.58
N GLY A 64 -14.55 0.96 3.98
CA GLY A 64 -15.25 1.14 2.72
C GLY A 64 -14.58 0.38 1.56
N LEU A 65 -13.24 0.41 1.50
CA LEU A 65 -12.47 -0.36 0.53
C LEU A 65 -12.56 -1.87 0.81
N LYS A 66 -12.56 -2.29 2.08
CA LYS A 66 -12.78 -3.71 2.44
C LYS A 66 -14.13 -4.22 1.96
N TYR A 67 -15.19 -3.41 2.11
CA TYR A 67 -16.53 -3.75 1.64
C TYR A 67 -16.59 -3.87 0.12
N GLU A 68 -16.00 -2.92 -0.60
CA GLU A 68 -15.97 -2.90 -2.06
C GLU A 68 -15.22 -4.10 -2.64
N TYR A 69 -14.02 -4.39 -2.11
CA TYR A 69 -13.20 -5.49 -2.59
C TYR A 69 -13.38 -6.79 -1.79
N ARG A 70 -14.53 -7.00 -1.14
CA ARG A 70 -14.75 -8.16 -0.24
C ARG A 70 -14.65 -9.52 -0.95
N THR A 71 -14.96 -9.58 -2.24
CA THR A 71 -14.96 -10.82 -3.04
C THR A 71 -13.60 -11.13 -3.67
N VAL A 72 -12.62 -10.24 -3.57
CA VAL A 72 -11.29 -10.43 -4.15
C VAL A 72 -10.47 -11.39 -3.28
N GLU A 73 -10.23 -12.60 -3.76
CA GLU A 73 -9.52 -13.65 -3.00
C GLU A 73 -8.02 -13.73 -3.33
N ASN A 74 -7.56 -12.99 -4.34
CA ASN A 74 -6.16 -12.94 -4.72
C ASN A 74 -5.49 -11.64 -4.23
N PRO A 75 -4.40 -11.71 -3.43
CA PRO A 75 -3.70 -10.49 -2.98
C PRO A 75 -3.14 -9.66 -4.14
N LEU A 76 -2.68 -10.28 -5.24
CA LEU A 76 -2.19 -9.57 -6.42
C LEU A 76 -3.30 -8.77 -7.08
N GLU A 77 -4.48 -9.37 -7.23
CA GLU A 77 -5.66 -8.70 -7.81
C GLU A 77 -6.11 -7.53 -6.93
N LEU A 78 -6.16 -7.72 -5.60
CA LEU A 78 -6.48 -6.64 -4.67
C LEU A 78 -5.46 -5.50 -4.78
N TRP A 79 -4.18 -5.85 -4.84
CA TRP A 79 -3.08 -4.89 -5.00
C TRP A 79 -3.18 -4.10 -6.32
N GLN A 80 -3.47 -4.77 -7.43
CA GLN A 80 -3.67 -4.15 -8.75
C GLN A 80 -4.88 -3.23 -8.75
N ASN A 81 -6.04 -3.68 -8.24
CA ASN A 81 -7.25 -2.87 -8.14
C ASN A 81 -7.02 -1.57 -7.33
N LEU A 82 -6.30 -1.66 -6.21
CA LEU A 82 -5.92 -0.49 -5.41
C LEU A 82 -4.94 0.41 -6.15
N ASN A 83 -4.01 -0.17 -6.91
CA ASN A 83 -3.08 0.62 -7.72
C ASN A 83 -3.81 1.39 -8.82
N ASP A 84 -4.63 0.72 -9.62
CA ASP A 84 -5.34 1.33 -10.74
C ASP A 84 -6.25 2.45 -10.25
N ARG A 85 -6.94 2.25 -9.12
CA ARG A 85 -7.80 3.26 -8.51
C ARG A 85 -7.04 4.53 -8.15
N PHE A 86 -5.85 4.42 -7.57
CA PHE A 86 -5.13 5.55 -6.99
C PHE A 86 -3.88 5.97 -7.78
N GLU A 87 -3.60 5.34 -8.92
CA GLU A 87 -2.42 5.64 -9.74
C GLU A 87 -2.38 7.10 -10.19
N HIS A 88 -3.55 7.69 -10.50
CA HIS A 88 -3.66 9.10 -10.85
C HIS A 88 -3.12 10.03 -9.75
N LEU A 89 -3.14 9.62 -8.48
CA LEU A 89 -2.54 10.39 -7.38
C LEU A 89 -1.01 10.45 -7.49
N LYS A 90 -0.35 9.46 -8.09
CA LYS A 90 1.10 9.55 -8.39
C LYS A 90 1.37 10.71 -9.35
N VAL A 91 0.51 10.86 -10.36
CA VAL A 91 0.66 11.90 -11.40
C VAL A 91 0.35 13.30 -10.87
N VAL A 92 -0.59 13.43 -9.93
CA VAL A 92 -0.98 14.75 -9.38
C VAL A 92 -0.11 15.18 -8.20
N VAL A 93 0.20 14.24 -7.29
CA VAL A 93 0.90 14.57 -6.03
C VAL A 93 2.40 14.72 -6.25
N LEU A 94 3.02 13.92 -7.13
CA LEU A 94 4.46 13.97 -7.32
C LEU A 94 4.96 15.30 -7.93
N PRO A 95 4.35 15.84 -9.01
CA PRO A 95 4.77 17.15 -9.54
C PRO A 95 4.54 18.28 -8.54
N LYS A 96 3.44 18.24 -7.77
CA LYS A 96 3.17 19.22 -6.74
C LYS A 96 4.21 19.15 -5.62
N ALA A 97 4.53 17.96 -5.11
CA ALA A 97 5.54 17.77 -4.08
C ALA A 97 6.94 18.20 -4.56
N LEU A 98 7.29 17.92 -5.83
CA LEU A 98 8.54 18.38 -6.44
C LEU A 98 8.58 19.90 -6.59
N ASN A 99 7.47 20.52 -7.01
CA ASN A 99 7.35 21.98 -7.11
C ASN A 99 7.50 22.63 -5.73
N ASP A 100 6.74 22.17 -4.74
CA ASP A 100 6.80 22.69 -3.36
C ASP A 100 8.22 22.55 -2.78
N TRP A 101 8.88 21.41 -3.02
CA TRP A 101 10.27 21.18 -2.62
C TRP A 101 11.26 22.10 -3.34
N SER A 102 11.06 22.36 -4.64
CA SER A 102 11.88 23.31 -5.40
C SER A 102 11.74 24.74 -4.87
N GLN A 103 10.52 25.15 -4.50
CA GLN A 103 10.27 26.47 -3.90
C GLN A 103 10.90 26.63 -2.52
N LEU A 104 10.99 25.56 -1.74
CA LEU A 104 11.69 25.56 -0.46
C LEU A 104 13.22 25.66 -0.59
N ARG A 105 13.81 25.16 -1.69
CA ARG A 105 15.25 25.25 -1.96
C ARG A 105 15.69 26.61 -2.53
N LEU A 106 14.75 27.39 -3.04
CA LEU A 106 15.00 28.72 -3.62
C LEU A 106 14.84 29.86 -2.60
N LYS A 107 14.61 29.53 -1.33
CA LYS A 107 14.69 30.44 -0.17
C LYS A 107 15.97 30.19 0.60
#